data_AF-A0A7J3E2K1-F1
#
_entry.id   AF-A0A7J3E2K1-F1
#
_cell.length_a   1.000
_cell.length_b   1.000
_cell.length_c   1.000
_cell.angle_alpha   90.00
_cell.angle_beta   90.00
_cell.angle_gamma   90.00
#
_symmetry.space_group_name_H-M   'P 1'
#
loop_
_entity.id
_entity.type
_entity.pdbx_description
1 polymer ?
#
loop_
_entity_poly.entity_id
_entity_poly.type
_entity_poly.pdbx_seq_one_letter_code
_entity_poly.pdbx_strand_id
1 'polypeptide(L)'
;MPETWVYVAGGVVIGMLTFAIAYTLISGYVKFNEKQNDLKEFSSLTSDAKLVCYGGKDNFLVKSYTFSENLKIIYATNNISCSYDADCNYPLERCENNFCLLQKPVEAIMNKQFSFGKNICLQFKDETELRCEKIVCNVSFQPIGVLPETVDIWAAVSKILGRGNYRNFMLNLTKESFDTINITLIE
;
A
#
# COMPACT_ATOMS: atom_id res chain seq x y z
N MET A 1 32.49 49.38 10.08
CA MET A 1 31.63 48.62 9.15
C MET A 1 30.92 47.42 9.81
N PRO A 2 30.36 47.51 11.04
CA PRO A 2 29.63 46.39 11.65
C PRO A 2 28.19 46.26 11.15
N GLU A 3 27.58 47.34 10.63
CA GLU A 3 26.17 47.36 10.24
C GLU A 3 25.85 46.44 9.06
N THR A 4 26.77 46.30 8.09
CA THR A 4 26.58 45.43 6.92
C THR A 4 26.47 43.95 7.31
N TRP A 5 27.18 43.51 8.35
CA TRP A 5 27.16 42.11 8.80
C TRP A 5 25.81 41.71 9.40
N VAL A 6 25.08 42.64 10.00
CA VAL A 6 23.75 42.39 10.56
C VAL A 6 22.76 42.05 9.44
N TYR A 7 22.79 42.77 8.33
CA TYR A 7 21.94 42.49 7.17
C TYR A 7 22.27 41.13 6.52
N VAL A 8 23.56 40.80 6.42
CA VAL A 8 23.98 39.50 5.88
C VAL A 8 23.49 38.36 6.77
N ALA A 9 23.67 38.45 8.09
CA ALA A 9 23.19 37.45 9.03
C ALA A 9 21.66 37.31 8.99
N GLY A 10 20.93 38.43 8.95
CA GLY A 10 19.47 38.43 8.82
C GLY A 10 18.98 37.75 7.53
N GLY A 11 19.64 38.04 6.40
CA GLY A 11 19.33 37.41 5.12
C GLY A 11 19.52 35.89 5.12
N VAL A 12 20.59 35.40 5.76
CA VAL A 12 20.84 33.95 5.90
C VAL A 12 19.75 33.26 6.72
N VAL A 13 19.35 33.85 7.85
CA VAL A 13 18.29 33.30 8.71
C VAL A 13 16.95 33.24 7.97
N ILE A 14 16.57 34.33 7.29
CA ILE A 14 15.33 34.37 6.49
C ILE A 14 15.38 33.36 5.34
N GLY A 15 16.53 33.23 4.67
CA GLY A 15 16.75 32.25 3.61
C GLY A 15 16.55 30.81 4.10
N MET A 16 17.17 30.45 5.23
CA MET A 16 17.01 29.12 5.84
C MET A 16 15.57 28.84 6.27
N LEU A 17 14.88 29.82 6.85
CA LEU A 17 13.49 29.68 7.26
C LEU A 17 12.56 29.47 6.05
N THR A 18 12.74 30.27 5.00
CA THR A 18 11.96 30.15 3.75
C THR A 18 12.20 28.79 3.09
N PHE A 19 13.46 28.33 3.07
CA PHE A 19 13.82 27.02 2.54
C PHE A 19 13.16 25.87 3.33
N ALA A 20 13.16 25.95 4.66
CA ALA A 20 12.52 24.94 5.51
C ALA A 20 11.01 24.86 5.24
N ILE A 21 10.32 26.01 5.14
CA ILE A 21 8.88 26.05 4.82
C ILE A 21 8.63 25.45 3.43
N ALA A 22 9.38 25.87 2.42
CA ALA A 22 9.25 25.33 1.06
C ALA A 22 9.46 23.81 1.03
N TYR A 23 10.45 23.30 1.75
CA TYR A 23 10.72 21.86 1.85
C TYR A 23 9.55 21.09 2.47
N THR A 24 8.95 21.59 3.56
CA THR A 24 7.78 20.95 4.18
C THR A 24 6.57 20.90 3.26
N LEU A 25 6.33 21.96 2.49
CA LEU A 25 5.24 22.02 1.52
C LEU A 25 5.44 21.04 0.36
N ILE A 26 6.66 21.01 -0.22
CA ILE A 26 7.00 20.12 -1.32
C ILE A 26 6.90 18.66 -0.89
N SER A 27 7.47 18.31 0.27
CA SER A 27 7.43 16.93 0.77
C SER A 27 6.00 16.47 1.09
N GLY A 28 5.15 17.35 1.64
CA GLY A 28 3.73 17.06 1.83
C GLY A 28 2.99 16.82 0.51
N TYR A 29 3.26 17.64 -0.51
CA TYR A 29 2.65 17.50 -1.83
C TYR A 29 3.05 16.19 -2.53
N VAL A 30 4.32 15.78 -2.43
CA VAL A 30 4.79 14.51 -2.99
C VAL A 30 4.07 13.32 -2.36
N LYS A 31 4.01 13.26 -1.01
CA LYS A 31 3.31 12.18 -0.30
C LYS A 31 1.83 12.11 -0.67
N PHE A 32 1.18 13.27 -0.79
CA PHE A 32 -0.21 13.32 -1.21
C PHE A 32 -0.41 12.75 -2.62
N ASN A 33 0.45 13.11 -3.57
CA ASN A 33 0.37 12.59 -4.94
C ASN A 33 0.65 11.09 -5.02
N GLU A 34 1.64 10.59 -4.27
CA GLU A 34 1.92 9.15 -4.17
C GLU A 34 0.68 8.39 -3.71
N LYS A 35 0.04 8.87 -2.65
CA LYS A 35 -1.20 8.29 -2.12
C LYS A 35 -2.34 8.30 -3.14
N GLN A 36 -2.50 9.40 -3.88
CA GLN A 36 -3.51 9.48 -4.95
C GLN A 36 -3.23 8.51 -6.09
N ASN A 37 -1.97 8.31 -6.46
CA ASN A 37 -1.59 7.33 -7.48
C ASN A 37 -1.84 5.91 -6.99
N ASP A 38 -1.46 5.57 -5.75
CA ASP A 38 -1.73 4.27 -5.16
C ASP A 38 -3.23 3.96 -5.10
N LEU A 39 -4.06 4.96 -4.77
CA LEU A 39 -5.52 4.82 -4.80
C LEU A 39 -6.07 4.58 -6.21
N LYS A 40 -5.51 5.23 -7.23
CA LYS A 40 -5.88 4.97 -8.64
C LYS A 40 -5.47 3.57 -9.08
N GLU A 41 -4.28 3.13 -8.73
CA GLU A 41 -3.78 1.78 -9.03
C GLU A 41 -4.59 0.71 -8.30
N PHE A 42 -4.97 0.96 -7.06
CA PHE A 42 -5.89 0.10 -6.32
C PHE A 42 -7.30 0.07 -6.94
N SER A 43 -7.82 1.22 -7.37
CA SER A 43 -9.10 1.28 -8.09
C SER A 43 -9.03 0.52 -9.42
N SER A 44 -7.90 0.60 -10.13
CA SER A 44 -7.62 -0.17 -11.34
C SER A 44 -7.62 -1.67 -11.05
N LEU A 45 -6.88 -2.11 -10.01
CA LEU A 45 -6.83 -3.51 -9.56
C LEU A 45 -8.22 -4.07 -9.22
N THR A 46 -9.00 -3.33 -8.45
CA THR A 46 -10.34 -3.77 -8.02
C THR A 46 -11.35 -3.76 -9.17
N SER A 47 -11.24 -2.81 -10.10
CA SER A 47 -12.02 -2.79 -11.35
C SER A 47 -11.68 -3.99 -12.24
N ASP A 48 -10.40 -4.29 -12.41
CA ASP A 48 -9.92 -5.41 -13.19
C ASP A 48 -10.31 -6.75 -12.55
N ALA A 49 -10.24 -6.85 -11.21
CA ALA A 49 -10.76 -7.99 -10.48
C ALA A 49 -12.27 -8.16 -10.67
N LYS A 50 -13.06 -7.07 -10.63
CA LYS A 50 -14.50 -7.10 -10.97
C LYS A 50 -14.73 -7.56 -12.41
N LEU A 51 -13.93 -7.09 -13.38
CA LEU A 51 -14.01 -7.51 -14.78
C LEU A 51 -13.77 -9.02 -14.93
N VAL A 52 -12.69 -9.55 -14.35
CA VAL A 52 -12.39 -10.99 -14.35
C VAL A 52 -13.51 -11.77 -13.67
N CYS A 53 -14.02 -11.26 -12.55
CA CYS A 53 -15.14 -11.83 -11.80
C CYS A 53 -16.44 -11.95 -12.63
N TYR A 54 -16.76 -10.95 -13.47
CA TYR A 54 -17.92 -11.01 -14.37
C TYR A 54 -17.67 -11.85 -15.63
N GLY A 55 -16.42 -12.16 -15.95
CA GLY A 55 -16.06 -12.96 -17.11
C GLY A 55 -16.45 -14.44 -17.01
N GLY A 56 -16.18 -15.20 -18.07
CA GLY A 56 -16.35 -16.65 -18.10
C GLY A 56 -15.34 -17.39 -17.21
N LYS A 57 -15.58 -18.68 -16.97
CA LYS A 57 -14.57 -19.56 -16.37
C LYS A 57 -13.29 -19.53 -17.22
N ASP A 58 -12.14 -19.62 -16.59
CA ASP A 58 -10.82 -19.58 -17.23
C ASP A 58 -10.47 -18.23 -17.87
N ASN A 59 -11.28 -17.18 -17.65
CA ASN A 59 -10.90 -15.82 -17.97
C ASN A 59 -9.73 -15.40 -17.07
N PHE A 60 -8.71 -14.78 -17.66
CA PHE A 60 -7.54 -14.31 -16.93
C PHE A 60 -7.09 -12.95 -17.44
N LEU A 61 -6.43 -12.20 -16.57
CA LEU A 61 -5.83 -10.91 -16.87
C LEU A 61 -4.48 -10.79 -16.17
N VAL A 62 -3.44 -10.52 -16.96
CA VAL A 62 -2.10 -10.22 -16.45
C VAL A 62 -1.85 -8.73 -16.60
N LYS A 63 -1.56 -8.05 -15.49
CA LYS A 63 -1.31 -6.61 -15.49
C LYS A 63 -0.28 -6.23 -14.42
N SER A 64 0.53 -5.22 -14.72
CA SER A 64 1.45 -4.62 -13.76
C SER A 64 0.75 -3.48 -13.01
N TYR A 65 0.89 -3.49 -11.68
CA TYR A 65 0.44 -2.42 -10.80
C TYR A 65 1.63 -1.81 -10.07
N THR A 66 1.62 -0.50 -9.90
CA THR A 66 2.75 0.21 -9.29
C THR A 66 2.30 0.86 -8.00
N PHE A 67 2.90 0.47 -6.87
CA PHE A 67 2.56 1.05 -5.56
C PHE A 67 3.76 1.73 -4.93
N SER A 68 3.53 2.86 -4.27
CA SER A 68 4.55 3.58 -3.52
C SER A 68 4.95 2.84 -2.25
N GLU A 69 6.11 3.23 -1.71
CA GLU A 69 6.57 2.81 -0.39
C GLU A 69 5.59 3.08 0.76
N ASN A 70 4.65 4.02 0.61
CA ASN A 70 3.69 4.34 1.66
C ASN A 70 2.61 3.25 1.82
N LEU A 71 2.47 2.36 0.84
CA LEU A 71 1.56 1.21 0.92
C LEU A 71 2.07 0.22 1.98
N LYS A 72 1.22 -0.06 2.99
CA LYS A 72 1.52 -1.03 4.04
C LYS A 72 1.17 -2.45 3.58
N ILE A 73 -0.08 -2.66 3.15
CA ILE A 73 -0.57 -3.98 2.72
C ILE A 73 -1.83 -3.84 1.86
N ILE A 74 -2.00 -4.74 0.89
CA ILE A 74 -3.23 -5.04 0.17
C ILE A 74 -3.56 -6.51 0.43
N TYR A 75 -4.82 -6.83 0.74
CA TYR A 75 -5.26 -8.19 1.05
C TYR A 75 -6.76 -8.36 0.83
N ALA A 76 -7.25 -9.61 0.78
CA ALA A 76 -8.66 -9.94 0.68
C ALA A 76 -9.26 -10.33 2.05
N THR A 77 -10.47 -9.86 2.35
CA THR A 77 -11.19 -10.17 3.59
C THR A 77 -12.71 -10.16 3.41
N ASN A 78 -13.40 -10.96 4.22
CA ASN A 78 -14.86 -10.91 4.34
C ASN A 78 -15.31 -9.88 5.38
N ASN A 79 -14.45 -9.52 6.32
CA ASN A 79 -14.80 -8.65 7.44
C ASN A 79 -14.14 -7.27 7.28
N ILE A 80 -14.97 -6.24 7.17
CA ILE A 80 -14.56 -4.83 7.01
C ILE A 80 -14.38 -4.17 8.40
N SER A 81 -14.95 -4.75 9.47
CA SER A 81 -14.97 -4.12 10.80
C SER A 81 -13.65 -4.21 11.57
N CYS A 82 -12.63 -4.88 11.03
CA CYS A 82 -11.37 -5.15 11.73
C CYS A 82 -10.40 -3.95 11.78
N SER A 83 -10.87 -2.75 11.44
CA SER A 83 -10.02 -1.58 11.26
C SER A 83 -9.57 -0.86 12.53
N TYR A 84 -10.14 -1.17 13.72
CA TYR A 84 -10.01 -0.22 14.83
C TYR A 84 -9.82 -0.75 16.25
N ASP A 85 -10.03 -2.03 16.54
CA ASP A 85 -9.86 -2.50 17.92
C ASP A 85 -8.42 -2.92 18.21
N ALA A 86 -7.69 -2.06 18.92
CA ALA A 86 -6.54 -2.46 19.74
C ALA A 86 -6.92 -3.55 20.78
N ASP A 87 -8.23 -3.73 21.01
CA ASP A 87 -8.85 -4.80 21.80
C ASP A 87 -9.29 -6.01 20.95
N CYS A 88 -8.62 -6.27 19.83
CA CYS A 88 -8.60 -7.62 19.26
C CYS A 88 -7.77 -8.56 20.15
N ASN A 89 -8.14 -8.64 21.42
CA ASN A 89 -7.58 -9.50 22.45
C ASN A 89 -8.17 -10.91 22.28
N TYR A 90 -8.22 -11.40 21.04
CA TYR A 90 -8.44 -12.80 20.79
C TYR A 90 -7.10 -13.50 21.01
N PRO A 91 -7.05 -14.57 21.83
CA PRO A 91 -5.85 -15.37 21.97
C PRO A 91 -5.39 -15.81 20.57
N LEU A 92 -4.09 -15.65 20.29
CA LEU A 92 -3.42 -15.96 19.02
C LEU A 92 -3.75 -17.35 18.45
N GLU A 93 -4.26 -18.26 19.28
CA GLU A 93 -4.70 -19.61 18.90
C GLU A 93 -6.05 -19.67 18.16
N ARG A 94 -6.80 -18.57 18.05
CA ARG A 94 -8.12 -18.56 17.39
C ARG A 94 -8.25 -17.51 16.28
N CYS A 95 -7.16 -17.24 15.55
CA CYS A 95 -7.23 -16.60 14.23
C CYS A 95 -7.75 -17.60 13.17
N GLU A 96 -8.98 -18.10 13.33
CA GLU A 96 -9.66 -18.79 12.23
C GLU A 96 -10.13 -17.72 11.23
N ASN A 97 -9.50 -17.70 10.03
CA ASN A 97 -9.93 -16.97 8.82
C ASN A 97 -9.50 -15.48 8.71
N ASN A 98 -8.24 -15.24 8.32
CA ASN A 98 -7.72 -13.98 7.72
C ASN A 98 -7.54 -12.74 8.62
N PHE A 99 -7.79 -12.85 9.92
CA PHE A 99 -7.78 -11.71 10.85
C PHE A 99 -6.37 -11.23 11.28
N CYS A 100 -5.38 -12.13 11.29
CA CYS A 100 -4.03 -11.84 11.80
C CYS A 100 -3.13 -11.03 10.82
N LEU A 101 -3.55 -10.82 9.57
CA LEU A 101 -2.72 -10.18 8.53
C LEU A 101 -2.41 -8.70 8.83
N LEU A 102 -3.27 -8.02 9.57
CA LEU A 102 -3.14 -6.59 9.88
C LEU A 102 -2.13 -6.28 10.99
N GLN A 103 -2.00 -7.18 11.97
CA GLN A 103 -1.06 -6.99 13.09
C GLN A 103 0.38 -7.19 12.64
N LYS A 104 0.61 -8.12 11.70
CA LYS A 104 1.93 -8.49 11.22
C LYS A 104 2.00 -8.57 9.70
N PRO A 105 1.81 -7.44 8.99
CA PRO A 105 1.78 -7.42 7.53
C PRO A 105 3.09 -7.91 6.91
N VAL A 106 4.22 -7.63 7.57
CA VAL A 106 5.55 -8.08 7.13
C VAL A 106 5.65 -9.60 7.13
N GLU A 107 5.28 -10.26 8.23
CA GLU A 107 5.32 -11.72 8.34
C GLU A 107 4.35 -12.36 7.33
N ALA A 108 3.15 -11.79 7.14
CA ALA A 108 2.18 -12.26 6.18
C ALA A 108 2.70 -12.23 4.73
N ILE A 109 3.32 -11.12 4.34
CA ILE A 109 3.93 -10.94 3.00
C ILE A 109 5.09 -11.91 2.82
N MET A 110 6.01 -11.99 3.80
CA MET A 110 7.19 -12.87 3.73
C MET A 110 6.82 -14.35 3.67
N ASN A 111 5.78 -14.76 4.41
CA ASN A 111 5.30 -16.14 4.44
C ASN A 111 4.34 -16.48 3.28
N LYS A 112 4.08 -15.54 2.37
CA LYS A 112 3.12 -15.70 1.25
C LYS A 112 1.74 -16.22 1.73
N GLN A 113 1.27 -15.76 2.89
CA GLN A 113 0.03 -16.24 3.50
C GLN A 113 -1.18 -15.80 2.68
N PHE A 114 -1.91 -16.74 2.07
CA PHE A 114 -3.10 -16.40 1.31
C PHE A 114 -4.18 -15.76 2.18
N SER A 115 -4.84 -14.75 1.62
CA SER A 115 -6.00 -14.07 2.18
C SER A 115 -7.22 -14.35 1.32
N PHE A 116 -8.40 -14.44 1.93
CA PHE A 116 -9.63 -14.82 1.25
C PHE A 116 -10.82 -13.94 1.67
N GLY A 117 -11.59 -13.47 0.68
CA GLY A 117 -12.90 -12.89 0.94
C GLY A 117 -13.49 -12.06 -0.20
N LYS A 118 -14.62 -11.41 0.06
CA LYS A 118 -15.37 -10.60 -0.92
C LYS A 118 -15.00 -9.13 -0.96
N ASN A 119 -14.03 -8.69 -0.17
CA ASN A 119 -13.51 -7.33 -0.21
C ASN A 119 -12.00 -7.39 -0.42
N ILE A 120 -11.48 -6.56 -1.32
CA ILE A 120 -10.06 -6.28 -1.38
C ILE A 120 -9.85 -4.98 -0.60
N CYS A 121 -8.92 -4.97 0.34
CA CYS A 121 -8.63 -3.83 1.19
C CYS A 121 -7.18 -3.40 1.05
N LEU A 122 -6.93 -2.11 1.20
CA LEU A 122 -5.60 -1.52 1.31
C LEU A 122 -5.44 -0.76 2.62
N GLN A 123 -4.22 -0.66 3.11
CA GLN A 123 -3.83 0.22 4.21
C GLN A 123 -2.53 0.93 3.87
N PHE A 124 -2.44 2.22 4.20
CA PHE A 124 -1.18 2.97 4.14
C PHE A 124 -0.44 2.90 5.49
N LYS A 125 0.87 3.15 5.48
CA LYS A 125 1.70 3.13 6.70
C LYS A 125 1.32 4.23 7.69
N ASP A 126 0.81 5.36 7.19
CA ASP A 126 0.40 6.53 7.97
C ASP A 126 -1.09 6.53 8.35
N GLU A 127 -1.86 5.52 7.92
CA GLU A 127 -3.29 5.40 8.20
C GLU A 127 -3.59 4.21 9.12
N THR A 128 -4.49 4.42 10.07
CA THR A 128 -5.11 3.34 10.85
C THR A 128 -6.31 2.74 10.10
N GLU A 129 -6.98 3.54 9.28
CA GLU A 129 -8.19 3.16 8.55
C GLU A 129 -7.89 2.27 7.34
N LEU A 130 -8.75 1.27 7.14
CA LEU A 130 -8.75 0.40 5.98
C LEU A 130 -9.67 0.95 4.89
N ARG A 131 -9.18 0.93 3.65
CA ARG A 131 -9.99 1.28 2.48
C ARG A 131 -10.30 0.00 1.71
N CYS A 132 -11.57 -0.37 1.64
CA CYS A 132 -12.02 -1.64 1.08
C CYS A 132 -12.97 -1.44 -0.09
N GLU A 133 -12.81 -2.26 -1.11
CA GLU A 133 -13.69 -2.34 -2.27
C GLU A 133 -14.34 -3.72 -2.32
N LYS A 134 -15.67 -3.74 -2.40
CA LYS A 134 -16.44 -4.98 -2.47
C LYS A 134 -16.42 -5.56 -3.88
N ILE A 135 -16.22 -6.87 -3.97
CA ILE A 135 -16.25 -7.66 -5.19
C ILE A 135 -17.38 -8.70 -5.07
N VAL A 136 -17.98 -9.06 -6.21
CA VAL A 136 -19.14 -9.97 -6.24
C VAL A 136 -18.76 -11.40 -5.85
N CYS A 137 -17.64 -11.87 -6.40
CA CYS A 137 -17.06 -13.18 -6.11
C CYS A 137 -16.08 -13.14 -4.95
N ASN A 138 -15.74 -14.35 -4.46
CA ASN A 138 -14.67 -14.51 -3.51
C ASN A 138 -13.31 -14.34 -4.20
N VAL A 139 -12.40 -13.65 -3.52
CA VAL A 139 -11.05 -13.41 -3.96
C VAL A 139 -10.11 -14.19 -3.07
N SER A 140 -9.26 -15.04 -3.67
CA SER A 140 -8.05 -15.55 -3.05
C SER A 140 -6.88 -14.66 -3.49
N PHE A 141 -6.17 -14.06 -2.55
CA PHE A 141 -5.16 -13.05 -2.81
C PHE A 141 -3.95 -13.29 -1.92
N GLN A 142 -2.75 -13.42 -2.51
CA GLN A 142 -1.52 -13.35 -1.73
C GLN A 142 -1.28 -11.87 -1.37
N PRO A 143 -1.22 -11.50 -0.08
CA PRO A 143 -1.01 -10.13 0.33
C PRO A 143 0.25 -9.53 -0.27
N ILE A 144 0.12 -8.31 -0.78
CA ILE A 144 1.23 -7.54 -1.32
C ILE A 144 1.40 -6.27 -0.51
N GLY A 145 2.62 -5.78 -0.41
CA GLY A 145 2.94 -4.56 0.31
C GLY A 145 4.42 -4.24 0.18
N VAL A 146 4.79 -3.03 0.59
CA VAL A 146 6.20 -2.61 0.54
C VAL A 146 6.83 -2.83 1.91
N LEU A 147 7.75 -3.82 1.95
CA LEU A 147 8.54 -4.11 3.15
C LEU A 147 9.31 -2.86 3.62
N PRO A 148 9.49 -2.68 4.93
CA PRO A 148 10.23 -1.55 5.48
C PRO A 148 11.70 -1.57 5.02
N GLU A 149 12.31 -0.38 4.92
CA GLU A 149 13.71 -0.18 4.49
C GLU A 149 14.73 -1.00 5.29
N THR A 150 14.42 -1.34 6.55
CA THR A 150 15.27 -2.19 7.39
C THR A 150 15.46 -3.60 6.84
N VAL A 151 14.54 -4.06 6.00
CA VAL A 151 14.56 -5.38 5.36
C VAL A 151 15.05 -5.29 3.91
N ASP A 152 14.88 -4.14 3.26
CA ASP A 152 15.29 -3.93 1.86
C ASP A 152 16.31 -2.79 1.72
N ILE A 153 17.58 -3.15 1.71
CA ILE A 153 18.72 -2.22 1.56
C ILE A 153 18.63 -1.41 0.25
N TRP A 154 18.03 -1.95 -0.81
CA TRP A 154 17.90 -1.25 -2.10
C TRP A 154 16.85 -0.13 -2.05
N ALA A 155 15.86 -0.26 -1.17
CA ALA A 155 14.88 0.81 -0.94
C ALA A 155 15.57 2.08 -0.38
N ALA A 156 16.50 1.91 0.56
CA ALA A 156 17.27 3.01 1.15
C ALA A 156 18.15 3.73 0.11
N VAL A 157 18.77 2.97 -0.81
CA VAL A 157 19.60 3.55 -1.89
C VAL A 157 18.76 4.37 -2.87
N SER A 158 17.58 3.87 -3.25
CA SER A 158 16.66 4.57 -4.17
C SER A 158 16.22 5.93 -3.62
N LYS A 159 15.95 5.98 -2.31
CA LYS A 159 15.55 7.19 -1.58
C LYS A 159 16.65 8.27 -1.56
N ILE A 160 17.91 7.88 -1.38
CA ILE A 160 19.06 8.81 -1.41
C ILE A 160 19.22 9.46 -2.79
N LEU A 161 18.93 8.71 -3.85
CA LEU A 161 19.01 9.19 -5.24
C LEU A 161 17.81 10.05 -5.67
N GLY A 162 16.84 10.31 -4.78
CA GLY A 162 15.66 11.12 -5.08
C GLY A 162 14.71 10.47 -6.09
N ARG A 163 14.84 9.17 -6.36
CA ARG A 163 13.87 8.42 -7.15
C ARG A 163 12.73 8.04 -6.20
N GLY A 164 11.51 8.43 -6.55
CA GLY A 164 10.32 7.94 -5.83
C GLY A 164 10.37 6.43 -5.80
N ASN A 165 10.22 5.85 -4.61
CA ASN A 165 10.36 4.42 -4.45
C ASN A 165 9.01 3.75 -4.68
N TYR A 166 8.85 3.29 -5.90
CA TYR A 166 7.69 2.54 -6.35
C TYR A 166 8.10 1.09 -6.58
N ARG A 167 7.22 0.16 -6.19
CA ARG A 167 7.34 -1.25 -6.54
C ARG A 167 6.31 -1.62 -7.58
N ASN A 168 6.78 -2.30 -8.63
CA ASN A 168 5.92 -2.88 -9.65
C ASN A 168 5.59 -4.32 -9.26
N PHE A 169 4.31 -4.66 -9.25
CA PHE A 169 3.79 -6.00 -9.00
C PHE A 169 3.08 -6.47 -10.25
N MET A 170 3.59 -7.53 -10.89
CA MET A 170 2.91 -8.17 -12.00
C MET A 170 1.94 -9.21 -11.43
N LEU A 171 0.65 -8.97 -11.58
CA LEU A 171 -0.40 -9.83 -11.02
C LEU A 171 -1.10 -10.59 -12.13
N ASN A 172 -1.33 -11.88 -11.91
CA ASN A 172 -2.23 -12.71 -12.71
C ASN A 172 -3.54 -12.90 -11.97
N LEU A 173 -4.63 -12.37 -12.53
CA LEU A 173 -5.98 -12.52 -12.01
C LEU A 173 -6.65 -13.62 -12.84
N THR A 174 -6.96 -14.77 -12.24
CA THR A 174 -7.56 -15.92 -12.93
C THR A 174 -8.89 -16.30 -12.28
N LYS A 175 -9.94 -16.51 -13.09
CA LYS A 175 -11.23 -17.01 -12.61
C LYS A 175 -11.23 -18.54 -12.54
N GLU A 176 -10.97 -19.09 -11.36
CA GLU A 176 -10.92 -20.53 -11.11
C GLU A 176 -12.31 -21.18 -11.12
N SER A 177 -13.31 -20.47 -10.60
CA SER A 177 -14.70 -20.96 -10.48
C SER A 177 -15.70 -19.85 -10.80
N PHE A 178 -17.00 -20.18 -10.82
CA PHE A 178 -18.06 -19.17 -11.06
C PHE A 178 -18.09 -18.05 -10.02
N ASP A 179 -17.69 -18.33 -8.77
CA ASP A 179 -17.73 -17.39 -7.63
C ASP A 179 -16.34 -17.21 -6.98
N THR A 180 -15.26 -17.54 -7.69
CA THR A 180 -13.89 -17.42 -7.13
C THR A 180 -12.90 -16.91 -8.17
N ILE A 181 -12.16 -15.87 -7.81
CA ILE A 181 -10.98 -15.41 -8.53
C ILE A 181 -9.74 -15.63 -7.67
N ASN A 182 -8.64 -16.03 -8.29
CA ASN A 182 -7.34 -16.18 -7.66
C ASN A 182 -6.39 -15.13 -8.24
N ILE A 183 -5.71 -14.41 -7.37
CA ILE A 183 -4.77 -13.35 -7.73
C ILE A 183 -3.40 -13.76 -7.23
N THR A 184 -2.50 -14.05 -8.17
CA THR A 184 -1.14 -14.51 -7.91
C THR A 184 -0.12 -13.51 -8.40
N LEU A 185 0.98 -13.36 -7.65
CA LEU A 185 2.14 -12.59 -8.07
C LEU A 185 2.93 -13.41 -9.10
N ILE A 186 3.27 -12.78 -10.23
CA ILE A 186 4.23 -13.32 -11.18
C ILE A 186 5.57 -12.64 -10.88
N GLU A 187 6.53 -13.44 -10.40
CA GLU A 187 7.92 -13.02 -10.17
C GLU A 187 8.70 -12.92 -11.49
#